data_AF-A0A7R9SYU0-F1
#
_entry.id   AF-A0A7R9SYU0-F1
#
_cell.length_a   1.000
_cell.length_b   1.000
_cell.length_c   1.000
_cell.angle_alpha   90.00
_cell.angle_beta   90.00
_cell.angle_gamma   90.00
#
_symmetry.space_group_name_H-M   'P 1'
#
loop_
_entity.id
_entity.type
_entity.pdbx_description
1 polymer ?
#
loop_
_entity_poly.entity_id
_entity_poly.type
_entity_poly.pdbx_seq_one_letter_code
_entity_poly.pdbx_strand_id
1 'polypeptide(L)'
;GEWTRDVAAGNSESVEYVNSPPELRNAPPEAHAAMAVARVALNAKAVARFAARGALPRGSSPKPVSAPLSDPSAEEIVQEQAAAAADAAIRRALLRLLPSDEREEDEGTGSEKKHDAAVGIASMQYLQRRVGVPRDMPLEAARWLRAALGEEMEELSSK
;
A
#
# COMPACT_ATOMS: atom_id res chain seq x y z
N GLY A 1 25.15 -17.48 40.40
CA GLY A 1 25.13 -16.10 39.88
C GLY A 1 23.70 -15.75 39.59
N GLU A 2 23.04 -15.13 40.56
CA GLU A 2 21.66 -14.66 40.51
C GLU A 2 21.49 -13.61 39.42
N TRP A 3 20.53 -13.80 38.51
CA TRP A 3 20.11 -12.78 37.56
C TRP A 3 18.90 -12.05 38.14
N THR A 4 19.14 -10.95 38.84
CA THR A 4 18.09 -10.01 39.24
C THR A 4 17.62 -9.24 38.01
N ARG A 5 16.33 -9.40 37.67
CA ARG A 5 15.64 -8.50 36.73
C ARG A 5 15.25 -7.24 37.49
N ASP A 6 16.02 -6.17 37.31
CA ASP A 6 15.53 -4.83 37.59
C ASP A 6 14.53 -4.46 36.50
N VAL A 7 13.24 -4.55 36.84
CA VAL A 7 12.17 -3.93 36.07
C VAL A 7 12.25 -2.43 36.37
N ALA A 8 13.13 -1.74 35.64
CA ALA A 8 13.14 -0.29 35.64
C ALA A 8 11.81 0.19 35.04
N ALA A 9 11.05 0.87 35.88
CA ALA A 9 9.88 1.66 35.50
C ALA A 9 10.32 2.75 34.52
N GLY A 10 10.39 2.40 33.24
CA GLY A 10 10.66 3.30 32.14
C GLY A 10 9.36 3.89 31.64
N ASN A 11 9.20 5.19 31.87
CA ASN A 11 8.27 6.09 31.20
C ASN A 11 7.93 5.60 29.79
N SER A 12 6.64 5.52 29.43
CA SER A 12 6.20 5.23 28.07
C SER A 12 6.49 6.44 27.18
N GLU A 13 7.77 6.74 26.94
CA GLU A 13 8.18 7.67 25.90
C GLU A 13 7.71 7.08 24.59
N SER A 14 6.74 7.76 24.01
CA SER A 14 6.25 7.54 22.66
C SER A 14 7.48 7.51 21.77
N VAL A 15 7.78 6.34 21.19
CA VAL A 15 8.88 6.20 20.23
C VAL A 15 8.65 7.23 19.14
N GLU A 16 9.41 8.33 19.20
CA GLU A 16 9.25 9.45 18.30
C GLU A 16 9.57 8.98 16.88
N TYR A 17 8.59 9.03 15.99
CA TYR A 17 8.79 8.71 14.58
C TYR A 17 9.54 9.86 13.91
N VAL A 18 10.87 9.76 13.86
CA VAL A 18 11.82 10.77 13.34
C VAL A 18 11.72 11.03 11.82
N ASN A 19 10.77 10.44 11.09
CA ASN A 19 10.68 10.57 9.62
C ASN A 19 9.36 11.13 9.08
N SER A 20 8.46 11.62 9.95
CA SER A 20 7.35 12.45 9.48
C SER A 20 7.81 13.90 9.45
N PRO A 21 7.57 14.67 8.37
CA PRO A 21 7.66 16.13 8.42
C PRO A 21 6.97 16.64 9.71
N PRO A 22 7.56 17.62 10.43
CA PRO A 22 7.04 18.07 11.72
C PRO A 22 5.55 18.45 11.68
N GLU A 23 5.12 18.98 10.53
CA GLU A 23 3.76 19.42 10.22
C GLU A 23 2.74 18.27 10.22
N LEU A 24 3.20 17.03 10.04
CA LEU A 24 2.35 15.84 9.97
C LEU A 24 2.27 15.06 11.27
N ARG A 25 3.03 15.40 12.32
CA ARG A 25 2.91 14.69 13.61
C ARG A 25 1.52 14.84 14.24
N ASN A 26 0.86 15.97 14.00
CA ASN A 26 -0.47 16.30 14.51
C ASN A 26 -1.45 16.64 13.37
N ALA A 27 -1.16 16.15 12.16
CA ALA A 27 -2.01 16.40 11.01
C ALA A 27 -3.38 15.74 11.21
N PRO A 28 -4.45 16.35 10.67
CA PRO A 28 -5.76 15.72 10.70
C PRO A 28 -5.74 14.42 9.87
N PRO A 29 -6.62 13.45 10.17
CA PRO A 29 -6.63 12.15 9.48
C PRO A 29 -6.69 12.24 7.95
N GLU A 30 -7.41 13.22 7.42
CA GLU A 30 -7.58 13.48 5.99
C GLU A 30 -6.24 13.82 5.31
N ALA A 31 -5.34 14.52 6.01
CA ALA A 31 -4.01 14.84 5.47
C ALA A 31 -3.12 13.58 5.37
N HIS A 32 -3.28 12.63 6.30
CA HIS A 32 -2.59 11.33 6.21
C HIS A 32 -3.13 10.45 5.08
N ALA A 33 -4.45 10.45 4.87
CA ALA A 33 -5.08 9.79 3.74
C ALA A 33 -4.63 10.39 2.40
N ALA A 34 -4.65 11.73 2.27
CA ALA A 34 -4.19 12.43 1.07
C ALA A 34 -2.71 12.17 0.78
N MET A 35 -1.86 12.11 1.81
CA MET A 35 -0.45 11.72 1.64
C MET A 35 -0.31 10.28 1.12
N ALA A 36 -1.06 9.34 1.67
CA ALA A 36 -1.03 7.95 1.20
C ALA A 36 -1.42 7.87 -0.28
N VAL A 37 -2.48 8.56 -0.68
CA VAL A 37 -2.92 8.66 -2.09
C VAL A 37 -1.82 9.28 -2.95
N ALA A 38 -1.29 10.45 -2.57
CA ALA A 38 -0.27 11.14 -3.34
C ALA A 38 1.00 10.30 -3.53
N ARG A 39 1.49 9.62 -2.48
CA ARG A 39 2.70 8.78 -2.55
C ARG A 39 2.54 7.61 -3.49
N VAL A 40 1.36 6.99 -3.53
CA VAL A 40 1.08 5.88 -4.44
C VAL A 40 0.83 6.40 -5.85
N ALA A 41 0.01 7.44 -6.02
CA ALA A 41 -0.38 7.99 -7.31
C ALA A 41 0.82 8.55 -8.11
N LEU A 42 1.73 9.26 -7.43
CA LEU A 42 2.96 9.80 -8.05
C LEU A 42 3.87 8.69 -8.63
N ASN A 43 3.71 7.44 -8.20
CA ASN A 43 4.46 6.30 -8.72
C ASN A 43 3.56 5.12 -9.12
N ALA A 44 2.32 5.38 -9.54
CA ALA A 44 1.29 4.36 -9.74
C ALA A 44 1.76 3.19 -10.60
N LYS A 45 2.43 3.48 -11.72
CA LYS A 45 2.95 2.48 -12.66
C LYS A 45 3.94 1.51 -12.02
N ALA A 46 4.91 2.00 -11.26
CA ALA A 46 5.91 1.13 -10.62
C ALA A 46 5.29 0.37 -9.45
N VAL A 47 4.39 1.01 -8.69
CA VAL A 47 3.68 0.36 -7.58
C VAL A 47 2.78 -0.77 -8.10
N ALA A 48 2.06 -0.56 -9.20
CA ALA A 48 1.22 -1.58 -9.82
C ALA A 48 2.04 -2.81 -10.25
N ARG A 49 3.20 -2.59 -10.88
CA ARG A 49 4.12 -3.67 -11.26
C ARG A 49 4.73 -4.38 -10.07
N PHE A 50 5.12 -3.62 -9.04
CA PHE A 50 5.61 -4.18 -7.79
C PHE A 50 4.53 -5.03 -7.11
N ALA A 51 3.29 -4.54 -7.04
CA ALA A 51 2.15 -5.25 -6.46
C ALA A 51 1.81 -6.53 -7.24
N ALA A 52 1.86 -6.49 -8.57
CA ALA A 52 1.60 -7.64 -9.45
C ALA A 52 2.50 -8.86 -9.17
N ARG A 53 3.64 -8.67 -8.48
CA ARG A 53 4.50 -9.77 -8.01
C ARG A 53 3.80 -10.69 -7.01
N GLY A 54 2.72 -10.23 -6.37
CA GLY A 54 1.85 -11.04 -5.53
C GLY A 54 1.10 -12.12 -6.30
N ALA A 55 0.85 -11.91 -7.60
CA ALA A 55 0.15 -12.82 -8.49
C ALA A 55 1.08 -13.70 -9.33
N LEU A 56 2.36 -13.82 -8.95
CA LEU A 56 3.31 -14.68 -9.64
C LEU A 56 2.83 -16.15 -9.67
N PRO A 57 3.12 -16.90 -10.76
CA PRO A 57 2.79 -18.32 -10.82
C PRO A 57 3.40 -19.10 -9.66
N ARG A 58 2.65 -20.09 -9.16
CA ARG A 58 3.10 -21.00 -8.09
C ARG A 58 4.49 -21.57 -8.41
N GLY A 59 5.41 -21.51 -7.44
CA GLY A 59 6.80 -21.94 -7.60
C GLY A 59 7.77 -20.80 -7.96
N SER A 60 7.27 -19.59 -8.23
CA SER A 60 8.10 -18.40 -8.43
C SER A 60 8.25 -17.63 -7.11
N SER A 61 9.49 -17.40 -6.68
CA SER A 61 9.79 -16.56 -5.53
C SER A 61 10.04 -15.12 -5.99
N PRO A 62 9.33 -14.11 -5.46
CA PRO A 62 9.65 -12.71 -5.74
C PRO A 62 11.10 -12.41 -5.33
N LYS A 63 11.91 -11.81 -6.21
CA LYS A 63 13.26 -11.32 -5.85
C LYS A 63 13.19 -10.40 -4.61
N PRO A 64 14.24 -10.33 -3.78
CA PRO A 64 14.31 -9.34 -2.71
C PRO A 64 14.20 -7.92 -3.30
N VAL A 65 13.53 -7.02 -2.58
CA VAL A 65 13.31 -5.63 -2.99
C VAL A 65 13.88 -4.68 -1.94
N SER A 66 14.60 -3.66 -2.38
CA SER A 66 15.23 -2.67 -1.48
C SER A 66 14.25 -1.56 -1.08
N ALA A 67 13.37 -1.13 -1.98
CA ALA A 67 12.40 -0.07 -1.76
C ALA A 67 11.04 -0.32 -2.47
N PRO A 68 10.11 -1.12 -1.90
CA PRO A 68 8.77 -1.41 -2.40
C PRO A 68 8.04 -0.32 -3.21
N LEU A 69 7.90 0.91 -2.70
CA LEU A 69 7.21 1.98 -3.44
C LEU A 69 8.11 2.74 -4.44
N SER A 70 9.42 2.49 -4.45
CA SER A 70 10.40 3.18 -5.29
C SER A 70 11.30 2.21 -6.04
N ASP A 71 10.84 0.98 -6.26
CA ASP A 71 11.68 -0.11 -6.77
C ASP A 71 11.87 0.03 -8.29
N PRO A 72 13.07 0.40 -8.78
CA PRO A 72 13.32 0.46 -10.22
C PRO A 72 13.33 -0.94 -10.87
N SER A 73 13.49 -2.02 -10.08
CA SER A 73 13.49 -3.40 -10.58
C SER A 73 12.09 -3.98 -10.82
N ALA A 74 11.03 -3.21 -10.56
CA ALA A 74 9.66 -3.61 -10.86
C ALA A 74 9.42 -3.87 -12.38
N GLU A 75 10.33 -3.43 -13.25
CA GLU A 75 10.26 -3.62 -14.70
C GLU A 75 10.62 -5.04 -15.18
N GLU A 76 11.24 -5.89 -14.35
CA GLU A 76 11.72 -7.23 -14.78
C GLU A 76 10.71 -8.38 -14.63
N ILE A 77 9.53 -8.13 -14.05
CA ILE A 77 8.50 -9.16 -13.85
C ILE A 77 7.21 -8.68 -14.51
N VAL A 78 7.14 -8.78 -15.83
CA VAL A 78 6.01 -8.23 -16.58
C VAL A 78 5.10 -9.36 -17.06
N GLN A 79 4.05 -9.60 -16.27
CA GLN A 79 2.75 -9.89 -16.84
C GLN A 79 2.00 -8.56 -16.87
N GLU A 80 2.08 -7.80 -17.98
CA GLU A 80 1.48 -6.45 -18.06
C GLU A 80 -0.03 -6.48 -17.79
N GLN A 81 -0.68 -7.61 -18.10
CA GLN A 81 -2.08 -7.86 -17.74
C GLN A 81 -2.30 -7.91 -16.22
N ALA A 82 -1.36 -8.49 -15.47
CA ALA A 82 -1.41 -8.52 -14.01
C ALA A 82 -1.09 -7.14 -13.41
N ALA A 83 -0.17 -6.39 -14.01
CA ALA A 83 0.11 -5.01 -13.63
C ALA A 83 -1.11 -4.10 -13.84
N ALA A 84 -1.83 -4.25 -14.96
CA ALA A 84 -3.05 -3.50 -15.22
C ALA A 84 -4.19 -3.87 -14.24
N ALA A 85 -4.32 -5.16 -13.90
CA ALA A 85 -5.27 -5.60 -12.87
C ALA A 85 -4.92 -5.05 -11.48
N ALA A 86 -3.64 -5.05 -11.13
CA ALA A 86 -3.15 -4.47 -9.88
C ALA A 86 -3.39 -2.95 -9.85
N ASP A 87 -3.08 -2.22 -10.92
CA ASP A 87 -3.32 -0.78 -11.03
C ASP A 87 -4.79 -0.44 -10.82
N ALA A 88 -5.69 -1.11 -11.54
CA ALA A 88 -7.13 -0.88 -11.41
C ALA A 88 -7.64 -1.13 -9.98
N ALA A 89 -7.19 -2.21 -9.33
CA ALA A 89 -7.54 -2.49 -7.95
C ALA A 89 -6.99 -1.44 -6.96
N ILE A 90 -5.72 -1.05 -7.13
CA ILE A 90 -5.09 -0.04 -6.29
C ILE A 90 -5.79 1.31 -6.47
N ARG A 91 -6.11 1.74 -7.69
CA ARG A 91 -6.85 2.99 -7.93
C ARG A 91 -8.20 3.00 -7.21
N ARG A 92 -8.99 1.92 -7.29
CA ARG A 92 -10.25 1.81 -6.54
C ARG A 92 -10.05 1.86 -5.03
N ALA A 93 -8.99 1.24 -4.50
CA ALA A 93 -8.64 1.38 -3.09
C ALA A 93 -8.31 2.84 -2.72
N LEU A 94 -7.52 3.54 -3.55
CA LEU A 94 -7.17 4.94 -3.31
C LEU A 94 -8.37 5.89 -3.38
N LEU A 95 -9.33 5.65 -4.26
CA LEU A 95 -10.56 6.45 -4.36
C LEU A 95 -11.34 6.45 -3.02
N ARG A 96 -11.29 5.37 -2.24
CA ARG A 96 -11.94 5.33 -0.90
C ARG A 96 -11.32 6.30 0.09
N LEU A 97 -10.03 6.60 -0.06
CA LEU A 97 -9.32 7.55 0.80
C LEU A 97 -9.60 9.00 0.46
N LEU A 98 -10.15 9.28 -0.73
CA LEU A 98 -10.52 10.65 -1.12
C LEU A 98 -11.84 11.08 -0.47
N PRO A 99 -12.00 12.38 -0.16
CA PRO A 99 -13.28 13.00 0.17
C PRO A 99 -14.36 12.65 -0.85
N SER A 100 -15.61 12.54 -0.42
CA SER A 100 -16.69 12.02 -1.29
C SER A 100 -16.97 12.91 -2.50
N ASP A 101 -16.70 14.20 -2.39
CA ASP A 101 -16.79 15.21 -3.45
C ASP A 101 -15.59 15.22 -4.42
N GLU A 102 -14.49 14.55 -4.06
CA GLU A 102 -13.31 14.36 -4.91
C GLU A 102 -13.23 12.95 -5.53
N ARG A 103 -14.19 12.08 -5.18
CA ARG A 103 -14.32 10.76 -5.79
C ARG A 103 -14.92 10.90 -7.17
N GLU A 104 -14.05 10.95 -8.18
CA GLU A 104 -14.48 10.57 -9.51
C GLU A 104 -14.90 9.10 -9.46
N GLU A 105 -16.11 8.79 -9.92
CA GLU A 105 -16.46 7.41 -10.22
C GLU A 105 -15.39 6.90 -11.20
N ASP A 106 -14.76 5.76 -10.90
CA ASP A 106 -13.93 5.05 -11.88
C ASP A 106 -14.89 4.57 -12.98
N GLU A 107 -15.31 5.50 -13.85
CA GLU A 107 -15.96 5.25 -15.12
C GLU A 107 -14.90 4.53 -15.96
N GLY A 108 -14.73 3.24 -15.65
CA GLY A 108 -13.62 2.43 -16.10
C GLY A 108 -13.37 2.69 -17.57
N THR A 109 -12.21 3.25 -17.89
CA THR A 109 -11.85 3.75 -19.22
C THR A 109 -12.25 2.75 -20.31
N GLY A 110 -13.42 2.93 -20.93
CA GLY A 110 -13.87 2.48 -22.24
C GLY A 110 -13.58 1.05 -22.74
N SER A 111 -13.11 0.12 -21.92
CA SER A 111 -12.78 -1.24 -22.32
C SER A 111 -12.81 -2.13 -21.08
N GLU A 112 -13.98 -2.68 -20.75
CA GLU A 112 -14.19 -3.70 -19.74
C GLU A 112 -13.40 -4.98 -20.06
N LYS A 113 -12.08 -4.95 -19.87
CA LYS A 113 -11.39 -6.15 -19.44
C LYS A 113 -11.72 -6.27 -17.97
N LYS A 114 -12.69 -7.14 -17.64
CA LYS A 114 -12.92 -7.58 -16.27
C LYS A 114 -11.56 -8.08 -15.75
N HIS A 115 -10.87 -7.24 -14.99
CA HIS A 115 -9.56 -7.57 -14.48
C HIS A 115 -9.73 -8.73 -13.50
N ASP A 116 -8.82 -9.69 -13.56
CA ASP A 116 -8.89 -10.89 -12.74
C ASP A 116 -8.87 -10.50 -11.26
N ALA A 117 -9.99 -10.75 -10.56
CA ALA A 117 -10.16 -10.41 -9.15
C ALA A 117 -9.13 -11.12 -8.27
N ALA A 118 -8.76 -12.36 -8.60
CA ALA A 118 -7.74 -13.11 -7.85
C ALA A 118 -6.36 -12.45 -7.98
N VAL A 119 -6.02 -11.94 -9.17
CA VAL A 119 -4.80 -11.16 -9.40
C VAL A 119 -4.83 -9.86 -8.61
N GLY A 120 -5.95 -9.13 -8.63
CA GLY A 120 -6.13 -7.90 -7.86
C GLY A 120 -5.94 -8.14 -6.36
N ILE A 121 -6.61 -9.15 -5.80
CA ILE A 121 -6.50 -9.54 -4.39
C ILE A 121 -5.05 -9.91 -4.04
N ALA A 122 -4.43 -10.82 -4.80
CA ALA A 122 -3.06 -11.25 -4.53
C ALA A 122 -2.06 -10.07 -4.59
N SER A 123 -2.28 -9.14 -5.51
CA SER A 123 -1.44 -7.95 -5.67
C SER A 123 -1.58 -6.98 -4.50
N MET A 124 -2.81 -6.71 -4.05
CA MET A 124 -3.06 -5.84 -2.88
C MET A 124 -2.55 -6.47 -1.59
N GLN A 125 -2.72 -7.78 -1.39
CA GLN A 125 -2.15 -8.49 -0.23
C GLN A 125 -0.62 -8.35 -0.20
N TYR A 126 0.01 -8.48 -1.37
CA TYR A 126 1.46 -8.33 -1.48
C TYR A 126 1.90 -6.89 -1.15
N LEU A 127 1.22 -5.89 -1.71
CA LEU A 127 1.50 -4.48 -1.43
C LEU A 127 1.30 -4.15 0.05
N GLN A 128 0.17 -4.52 0.64
CA GLN A 128 -0.19 -4.24 2.04
C GLN A 128 0.90 -4.70 3.03
N ARG A 129 1.47 -5.89 2.80
CA ARG A 129 2.57 -6.47 3.61
C ARG A 129 3.93 -5.80 3.39
N ARG A 130 4.09 -5.03 2.32
CA ARG A 130 5.38 -4.49 1.86
C ARG A 130 5.48 -2.97 1.97
N VAL A 131 4.39 -2.26 2.27
CA VAL A 131 4.45 -0.85 2.67
C VAL A 131 5.32 -0.73 3.92
N GLY A 132 6.48 -0.09 3.80
CA GLY A 132 7.47 0.07 4.85
C GLY A 132 7.37 1.42 5.55
N VAL A 133 7.39 1.40 6.88
CA VAL A 133 7.41 2.61 7.73
C VAL A 133 8.80 2.73 8.38
N PRO A 134 9.43 3.91 8.40
CA PRO A 134 8.96 5.18 7.84
C PRO A 134 9.42 5.46 6.40
N ARG A 135 10.14 4.53 5.77
CA ARG A 135 10.79 4.74 4.45
C ARG A 135 9.80 5.16 3.36
N ASP A 136 8.67 4.47 3.25
CA ASP A 136 7.70 4.72 2.17
C ASP A 136 6.75 5.86 2.53
N MET A 137 6.24 5.86 3.76
CA MET A 137 5.40 6.92 4.32
C MET A 137 5.33 6.82 5.87
N PRO A 138 4.84 7.87 6.56
CA PRO A 138 4.54 7.83 8.00
C PRO A 138 3.58 6.70 8.41
N LEU A 139 3.61 6.33 9.69
CA LEU A 139 2.77 5.25 10.23
C LEU A 139 1.27 5.46 9.95
N GLU A 140 0.76 6.66 10.23
CA GLU A 140 -0.67 6.94 10.07
C GLU A 140 -1.10 6.90 8.60
N ALA A 141 -0.29 7.45 7.68
CA ALA A 141 -0.55 7.32 6.24
C ALA A 141 -0.52 5.84 5.80
N ALA A 142 0.45 5.06 6.30
CA ALA A 142 0.53 3.63 6.00
C ALA A 142 -0.68 2.85 6.57
N ARG A 143 -1.24 3.26 7.71
CA ARG A 143 -2.47 2.65 8.28
C ARG A 143 -3.67 2.89 7.36
N TRP A 144 -3.87 4.13 6.93
CA TRP A 144 -4.93 4.49 5.96
C TRP A 144 -4.81 3.68 4.67
N LEU A 145 -3.61 3.63 4.08
CA LEU A 145 -3.37 2.83 2.87
C LEU A 145 -3.69 1.36 3.08
N ARG A 146 -3.20 0.76 4.17
CA ARG A 146 -3.43 -0.68 4.44
C ARG A 146 -4.91 -0.98 4.68
N ALA A 147 -5.65 -0.10 5.35
CA ALA A 147 -7.08 -0.26 5.56
C ALA A 147 -7.85 -0.24 4.23
N ALA A 148 -7.62 0.78 3.40
CA ALA A 148 -8.29 0.89 2.09
C ALA A 148 -7.99 -0.28 1.15
N LEU A 149 -6.75 -0.79 1.16
CA LEU A 149 -6.41 -2.03 0.43
C LEU A 149 -7.18 -3.23 0.97
N GLY A 150 -7.39 -3.31 2.29
CA GLY A 150 -8.19 -4.35 2.95
C GLY A 150 -9.65 -4.34 2.46
N GLU A 151 -10.27 -3.17 2.49
CA GLU A 151 -11.67 -2.99 2.08
C GLU A 151 -11.89 -3.33 0.60
N GLU A 152 -10.98 -2.92 -0.30
CA GLU A 152 -11.08 -3.30 -1.72
C GLU A 152 -10.88 -4.81 -1.93
N MET A 153 -10.05 -5.48 -1.13
CA MET A 153 -9.92 -6.94 -1.18
C MET A 153 -11.21 -7.65 -0.77
N GLU A 154 -11.91 -7.15 0.26
CA GLU A 154 -13.21 -7.69 0.69
C GLU A 154 -14.28 -7.48 -0.38
N GLU A 155 -14.31 -6.29 -1.00
CA GLU A 155 -15.21 -5.95 -2.11
C GLU A 155 -14.97 -6.86 -3.33
N LEU A 156 -13.71 -7.09 -3.72
CA LEU A 156 -13.37 -8.00 -4.82
C LEU A 156 -13.70 -9.47 -4.50
N SER A 157 -13.64 -9.85 -3.23
CA SER A 157 -13.98 -11.22 -2.79
C SER A 157 -15.47 -11.48 -2.75
N SER A 158 -16.29 -10.43 -2.74
CA SER A 158 -17.75 -10.49 -2.66
C SER A 158 -18.44 -10.52 -4.03
N LYS A 159 -17.69 -10.44 -5.13
CA LYS A 159 -18.15 -10.43 -6.52
C LYS A 159 -17.89 -11.75 -7.23
#